data_AF-A0A8H3EWD1-F1
#
_entry.id   AF-A0A8H3EWD1-F1
#
_cell.length_a   1.000
_cell.length_b   1.000
_cell.length_c   1.000
_cell.angle_alpha   90.00
_cell.angle_beta   90.00
_cell.angle_gamma   90.00
#
_symmetry.space_group_name_H-M   'P 1'
#
loop_
_entity.id
_entity.type
_entity.pdbx_description
1 polymer ?
#
loop_
_entity_poly.entity_id
_entity_poly.type
_entity_poly.pdbx_seq_one_letter_code
_entity_poly.pdbx_strand_id
1 'polypeptide(L)'
;MIGAASGTIAAINGQTPSGCNSIVQRHKTTSISLINRKLQNVQDATSLSTVITIVLILALEMVVDPNRDPDAANIHLAGLRNIIGLRGGYDGLPMSLVQWIIFQDFSYAVIHRTFPRFPIIPRKSPLSGAKYRAISKRVNLELGSLSSEILSSRYVPLLDPTQVDAYTELSIVIAFRESCIGDQSELELVETDYFDTIWLRAQHSLISFSSSNMFRQDSDVQNICRIVVPMFVVQTQLITYRHSPAAESLKDQFLEVIASLDLQKLWEHFHELMVWAFMFVCHSCREQAWRERFLLEVAKGGQGRMKWEWQEVRKLLLGFFFVDRLHGKDFRKMCEEVRLLDSPVKAEM
;
A
#
# COMPACT_ATOMS: atom_id res chain seq x y z
N MET A 1 -16.88 9.28 -6.30
CA MET A 1 -17.06 8.89 -4.88
C MET A 1 -15.79 8.22 -4.33
N ILE A 2 -14.61 8.84 -4.51
CA ILE A 2 -13.62 8.87 -3.43
C ILE A 2 -14.06 10.06 -2.60
N GLY A 3 -15.11 9.83 -1.82
CA GLY A 3 -15.33 10.67 -0.67
C GLY A 3 -14.13 10.40 0.22
N ALA A 4 -13.26 11.41 0.35
CA ALA A 4 -12.72 11.63 1.68
C ALA A 4 -13.93 11.60 2.61
N ALA A 5 -14.09 10.50 3.34
CA ALA A 5 -14.73 10.58 4.62
C ALA A 5 -13.82 11.49 5.44
N SER A 6 -13.95 12.80 5.24
CA SER A 6 -13.67 13.82 6.24
C SER A 6 -14.69 13.65 7.36
N GLY A 7 -14.67 12.48 7.98
CA GLY A 7 -14.99 12.35 9.39
C GLY A 7 -13.69 12.68 10.10
N THR A 8 -13.67 13.83 10.75
CA THR A 8 -12.60 14.27 11.64
C THR A 8 -12.35 13.19 12.70
N ILE A 9 -11.48 12.23 12.42
CA ILE A 9 -10.73 11.53 13.47
C ILE A 9 -9.50 12.40 13.65
N ALA A 10 -9.61 13.32 14.61
CA ALA A 10 -8.47 14.09 15.08
C ALA A 10 -7.32 13.12 15.33
N ALA A 11 -6.14 13.45 14.80
CA ALA A 11 -4.91 12.75 15.13
C ALA A 11 -4.78 12.73 16.66
N ILE A 12 -5.00 11.58 17.28
CA ILE A 12 -4.73 11.39 18.70
C ILE A 12 -3.21 11.31 18.80
N ASN A 13 -2.60 12.47 19.04
CA ASN A 13 -1.20 12.59 19.43
C ASN A 13 -0.96 11.69 20.66
N GLY A 14 -0.16 10.64 20.51
CA GLY A 14 0.86 10.17 21.44
C GLY A 14 0.50 9.75 22.87
N GLN A 15 -0.70 10.02 23.39
CA GLN A 15 -1.19 9.56 24.69
C GLN A 15 -2.71 9.46 24.63
N THR A 16 -3.26 8.26 24.39
CA THR A 16 -4.70 8.03 24.56
C THR A 16 -5.05 8.25 26.02
N PRO A 17 -5.96 9.20 26.36
CA PRO A 17 -6.45 9.33 27.73
C PRO A 17 -7.04 7.98 28.15
N SER A 18 -6.76 7.52 29.37
CA SER A 18 -7.18 6.21 29.89
C SER A 18 -8.70 5.94 29.75
N GLY A 19 -9.52 7.00 29.62
CA GLY A 19 -10.96 6.91 29.34
C GLY A 19 -11.37 6.71 27.87
N CYS A 20 -10.52 7.01 26.88
CA CYS A 20 -10.84 6.80 25.46
C CYS A 20 -10.79 5.31 25.10
N ASN A 21 -9.82 4.58 25.68
CA ASN A 21 -9.68 3.14 25.46
C ASN A 21 -10.86 2.35 26.05
N SER A 22 -11.43 2.80 27.18
CA SER A 22 -12.60 2.12 27.78
C SER A 22 -13.88 2.28 26.93
N ILE A 23 -14.06 3.42 26.25
CA ILE A 23 -15.20 3.66 25.37
C ILE A 23 -15.10 2.80 24.10
N VAL A 24 -13.93 2.77 23.45
CA VAL A 24 -13.69 1.96 22.25
C VAL A 24 -13.92 0.47 22.57
N GLN A 25 -13.36 -0.03 23.68
CA GLN A 25 -13.55 -1.41 24.11
C GLN A 25 -15.02 -1.72 24.43
N ARG A 26 -15.77 -0.79 25.03
CA ARG A 26 -17.21 -0.97 25.28
C ARG A 26 -18.02 -1.09 23.99
N HIS A 27 -17.75 -0.23 23.00
CA HIS A 27 -18.41 -0.28 21.70
C HIS A 27 -18.05 -1.55 20.92
N LYS A 28 -16.79 -1.99 20.99
CA LYS A 28 -16.32 -3.27 20.43
C LYS A 28 -17.08 -4.45 21.02
N THR A 29 -17.10 -4.59 22.35
CA THR A 29 -17.81 -5.68 23.04
C THR A 29 -19.30 -5.70 22.73
N THR A 30 -19.93 -4.53 22.67
CA THR A 30 -21.35 -4.39 22.32
C THR A 30 -21.60 -4.81 20.86
N SER A 31 -20.72 -4.40 19.94
CA SER A 31 -20.81 -4.76 18.52
C SER A 31 -20.63 -6.27 18.30
N ILE A 32 -19.69 -6.90 19.01
CA ILE A 32 -19.48 -8.36 18.98
C ILE A 32 -20.74 -9.10 19.48
N SER A 33 -21.33 -8.66 20.59
CA SER A 33 -22.57 -9.25 21.11
C SER A 33 -23.72 -9.14 20.10
N LEU A 34 -23.87 -7.99 19.44
CA LEU A 34 -24.87 -7.80 18.39
C LEU A 34 -24.62 -8.66 17.16
N ILE A 35 -23.36 -8.79 16.73
CA ILE A 35 -22.98 -9.69 15.63
C ILE A 35 -23.34 -11.13 16.01
N ASN A 36 -22.96 -11.62 17.19
CA ASN A 36 -23.24 -12.99 17.61
C ASN A 36 -24.74 -13.33 17.60
N ARG A 37 -25.59 -12.35 17.92
CA ARG A 37 -27.05 -12.48 17.78
C ARG A 37 -27.49 -12.54 16.32
N LYS A 38 -26.94 -11.68 15.46
CA LYS A 38 -27.25 -11.69 14.01
C LYS A 38 -26.77 -12.96 13.31
N LEU A 39 -25.67 -13.55 13.78
CA LEU A 39 -25.14 -14.81 13.24
C LEU A 39 -26.07 -16.02 13.45
N GLN A 40 -27.10 -15.90 14.30
CA GLN A 40 -28.10 -16.96 14.51
C GLN A 40 -29.06 -17.13 13.31
N ASN A 41 -29.13 -16.16 12.40
CA ASN A 41 -29.97 -16.21 11.19
C ASN A 41 -29.13 -15.83 9.96
N VAL A 42 -29.15 -16.66 8.91
CA VAL A 42 -28.41 -16.43 7.66
C VAL A 42 -28.74 -15.08 7.03
N GLN A 43 -30.01 -14.65 7.05
CA GLN A 43 -30.42 -13.38 6.44
C GLN A 43 -29.78 -12.18 7.17
N ASP A 44 -29.74 -12.21 8.49
CA ASP A 44 -29.14 -11.15 9.30
C ASP A 44 -27.61 -11.21 9.27
N ALA A 45 -27.04 -12.41 9.29
CA ALA A 45 -25.61 -12.67 9.18
C ALA A 45 -25.04 -12.12 7.88
N THR A 46 -25.76 -12.30 6.78
CA THR A 46 -25.36 -11.83 5.45
C THR A 46 -25.72 -10.39 5.16
N SER A 47 -26.45 -9.69 6.06
CA SER A 47 -26.85 -8.30 5.82
C SER A 47 -25.65 -7.37 5.66
N LEU A 48 -25.80 -6.32 4.83
CA LEU A 48 -24.75 -5.30 4.61
C LEU A 48 -24.25 -4.70 5.93
N SER A 49 -25.17 -4.42 6.86
CA SER A 49 -24.83 -3.88 8.18
C SER A 49 -23.89 -4.80 8.98
N THR A 50 -24.09 -6.11 8.91
CA THR A 50 -23.24 -7.08 9.63
C THR A 50 -21.83 -7.12 9.03
N VAL A 51 -21.74 -7.16 7.70
CA VAL A 51 -20.46 -7.13 6.98
C VAL A 51 -19.67 -5.88 7.34
N ILE A 52 -20.31 -4.70 7.29
CA ILE A 52 -19.69 -3.43 7.68
C ILE A 52 -19.18 -3.47 9.12
N THR A 53 -20.00 -3.93 10.08
CA THR A 53 -19.59 -3.99 11.49
C THR A 53 -18.37 -4.89 11.68
N ILE A 54 -18.31 -6.05 11.03
CA ILE A 54 -17.16 -6.97 11.14
C ILE A 54 -15.90 -6.33 10.55
N VAL A 55 -15.99 -5.67 9.39
CA VAL A 55 -14.85 -4.98 8.77
C VAL A 55 -14.33 -3.84 9.67
N LEU A 56 -15.23 -3.09 10.32
CA LEU A 56 -14.84 -2.03 11.25
C LEU A 56 -14.18 -2.59 12.51
N ILE A 57 -14.68 -3.69 13.08
CA ILE A 57 -14.02 -4.36 14.21
C ILE A 57 -12.63 -4.84 13.80
N LEU A 58 -12.50 -5.45 12.62
CA LEU A 58 -11.22 -5.92 12.11
C LEU A 58 -10.21 -4.77 11.94
N ALA A 59 -10.65 -3.62 11.42
CA ALA A 59 -9.82 -2.43 11.33
C ALA A 59 -9.38 -1.93 12.72
N LEU A 60 -10.25 -2.01 13.74
CA LEU A 60 -9.89 -1.66 15.12
C LEU A 60 -8.80 -2.61 15.66
N GLU A 61 -8.95 -3.92 15.47
CA GLU A 61 -7.98 -4.93 15.96
C GLU A 61 -6.60 -4.79 15.31
N MET A 62 -6.58 -4.44 14.02
CA MET A 62 -5.32 -4.41 13.26
C MET A 62 -4.64 -3.06 13.25
N VAL A 63 -5.38 -1.95 13.37
CA VAL A 63 -4.83 -0.60 13.17
C VAL A 63 -4.85 0.23 14.46
N VAL A 64 -5.85 0.06 15.31
CA VAL A 64 -6.13 1.00 16.41
C VAL A 64 -5.75 0.45 17.78
N ASP A 65 -5.93 -0.85 18.03
CA ASP A 65 -5.66 -1.44 19.35
C ASP A 65 -4.14 -1.50 19.61
N PRO A 66 -3.61 -0.81 20.64
CA PRO A 66 -2.19 -0.90 20.99
C PRO A 66 -1.78 -2.30 21.50
N ASN A 67 -2.73 -3.09 22.00
CA ASN A 67 -2.53 -4.45 22.49
C ASN A 67 -2.93 -5.51 21.45
N ARG A 68 -2.92 -5.14 20.15
CA ARG A 68 -3.20 -5.97 18.97
C ARG A 68 -3.28 -7.46 19.29
N ASP A 69 -4.44 -8.06 19.02
CA ASP A 69 -4.65 -9.50 19.16
C ASP A 69 -4.71 -10.15 17.75
N PRO A 70 -3.60 -10.73 17.26
CA PRO A 70 -3.56 -11.43 15.98
C PRO A 70 -4.61 -12.53 15.84
N ASP A 71 -4.95 -13.20 16.94
CA ASP A 71 -5.90 -14.31 16.94
C ASP A 71 -7.34 -13.78 16.84
N ALA A 72 -7.65 -12.66 17.50
CA ALA A 72 -8.94 -11.99 17.32
C ALA A 72 -9.13 -11.51 15.86
N ALA A 73 -8.12 -10.85 15.28
CA ALA A 73 -8.16 -10.44 13.87
C ALA A 73 -8.33 -11.65 12.93
N ASN A 74 -7.63 -12.76 13.21
CA ASN A 74 -7.75 -14.01 12.48
C ASN A 74 -9.19 -14.56 12.51
N ILE A 75 -9.81 -14.60 13.69
CA ILE A 75 -11.20 -15.05 13.89
C ILE A 75 -12.17 -14.19 13.10
N HIS A 76 -12.03 -12.86 13.16
CA HIS A 76 -12.91 -11.95 12.42
C HIS A 76 -12.78 -12.09 10.91
N LEU A 77 -11.56 -12.25 10.39
CA LEU A 77 -11.32 -12.53 8.97
C LEU A 77 -11.95 -13.87 8.54
N ALA A 78 -11.81 -14.92 9.35
CA ALA A 78 -12.41 -16.22 9.05
C ALA A 78 -13.95 -16.14 9.04
N GLY A 79 -14.54 -15.47 10.03
CA GLY A 79 -15.98 -15.22 10.08
C GLY A 79 -16.49 -14.42 8.88
N LEU A 80 -15.76 -13.36 8.51
CA LEU A 80 -16.08 -12.52 7.34
C LEU A 80 -16.02 -13.32 6.04
N ARG A 81 -14.99 -14.16 5.85
CA ARG A 81 -14.87 -15.05 4.70
C ARG A 81 -16.07 -15.99 4.58
N ASN A 82 -16.50 -16.57 5.70
CA ASN A 82 -17.68 -17.44 5.72
C ASN A 82 -18.95 -16.69 5.31
N ILE A 83 -19.15 -15.46 5.82
CA ILE A 83 -20.32 -14.63 5.48
C ILE A 83 -20.31 -14.26 3.99
N ILE A 84 -19.16 -13.89 3.42
CA ILE A 84 -19.04 -13.62 1.98
C ILE A 84 -19.34 -14.89 1.17
N GLY A 85 -18.88 -16.06 1.62
CA GLY A 85 -19.24 -17.35 1.03
C GLY A 85 -20.76 -17.61 1.05
N LEU A 86 -21.43 -17.35 2.18
CA LEU A 86 -22.89 -17.49 2.31
C LEU A 86 -23.66 -16.52 1.41
N ARG A 87 -23.09 -15.37 1.07
CA ARG A 87 -23.64 -14.44 0.07
C ARG A 87 -23.46 -14.89 -1.37
N GLY A 88 -22.68 -15.95 -1.62
CA GLY A 88 -22.26 -16.36 -2.96
C GLY A 88 -21.13 -15.49 -3.54
N GLY A 89 -20.48 -14.65 -2.73
CA GLY A 89 -19.43 -13.74 -3.15
C GLY A 89 -19.69 -12.29 -2.76
N TYR A 90 -19.15 -11.35 -3.55
CA TYR A 90 -19.24 -9.91 -3.30
C TYR A 90 -20.49 -9.25 -3.88
N ASP A 91 -21.39 -10.03 -4.50
CA ASP A 91 -22.56 -9.51 -5.19
C ASP A 91 -23.46 -8.70 -4.24
N GLY A 92 -23.92 -7.54 -4.73
CA GLY A 92 -24.74 -6.59 -3.98
C GLY A 92 -24.00 -5.82 -2.87
N LEU A 93 -22.69 -5.99 -2.69
CA LEU A 93 -21.89 -5.13 -1.82
C LEU A 93 -21.42 -3.88 -2.58
N PRO A 94 -21.44 -2.69 -1.95
CA PRO A 94 -20.79 -1.52 -2.53
C PRO A 94 -19.30 -1.76 -2.76
N MET A 95 -18.76 -1.33 -3.90
CA MET A 95 -17.34 -1.53 -4.24
C MET A 95 -16.41 -0.97 -3.16
N SER A 96 -16.76 0.16 -2.54
CA SER A 96 -16.01 0.72 -1.42
C SER A 96 -15.90 -0.27 -0.24
N LEU A 97 -16.96 -0.99 0.10
CA LEU A 97 -16.89 -2.01 1.16
C LEU A 97 -16.01 -3.19 0.74
N VAL A 98 -16.09 -3.63 -0.52
CA VAL A 98 -15.23 -4.69 -1.05
C VAL A 98 -13.75 -4.28 -0.97
N GLN A 99 -13.42 -3.03 -1.32
CA GLN A 99 -12.07 -2.50 -1.17
C GLN A 99 -11.57 -2.57 0.27
N TRP A 100 -12.43 -2.24 1.25
CA TRP A 100 -12.07 -2.35 2.65
C TRP A 100 -11.83 -3.81 3.06
N ILE A 101 -12.70 -4.75 2.69
CA ILE A 101 -12.53 -6.18 2.99
C ILE A 101 -11.18 -6.68 2.48
N ILE A 102 -10.89 -6.44 1.20
CA ILE A 102 -9.65 -6.87 0.55
C ILE A 102 -8.44 -6.16 1.17
N PHE A 103 -8.55 -4.88 1.50
CA PHE A 103 -7.46 -4.15 2.13
C PHE A 103 -7.13 -4.67 3.55
N GLN A 104 -8.14 -5.07 4.33
CA GLN A 104 -7.91 -5.70 5.63
C GLN A 104 -7.22 -7.05 5.46
N ASP A 105 -7.66 -7.88 4.52
CA ASP A 105 -7.00 -9.15 4.21
C ASP A 105 -5.56 -8.94 3.71
N PHE A 106 -5.35 -7.95 2.84
CA PHE A 106 -4.04 -7.53 2.35
C PHE A 106 -3.12 -7.17 3.52
N SER A 107 -3.61 -6.32 4.43
CA SER A 107 -2.84 -5.85 5.59
C SER A 107 -2.48 -7.00 6.52
N TYR A 108 -3.45 -7.87 6.83
CA TYR A 108 -3.22 -9.06 7.65
C TYR A 108 -2.17 -9.99 7.02
N ALA A 109 -2.31 -10.27 5.73
CA ALA A 109 -1.42 -11.13 4.99
C ALA A 109 0.02 -10.59 4.97
N VAL A 110 0.19 -9.27 4.81
CA VAL A 110 1.49 -8.59 4.95
C VAL A 110 2.04 -8.71 6.36
N ILE A 111 1.25 -8.39 7.39
CA ILE A 111 1.69 -8.39 8.79
C ILE A 111 2.16 -9.78 9.21
N HIS A 112 1.37 -10.80 8.88
CA HIS A 112 1.59 -12.17 9.32
C HIS A 112 2.33 -13.05 8.30
N ARG A 113 2.75 -12.48 7.16
CA ARG A 113 3.42 -13.19 6.06
C ARG A 113 2.62 -14.42 5.59
N THR A 114 1.31 -14.25 5.44
CA THR A 114 0.38 -15.30 4.99
C THR A 114 -0.20 -14.96 3.62
N PHE A 115 -0.91 -15.92 3.02
CA PHE A 115 -1.63 -15.68 1.77
C PHE A 115 -2.94 -14.91 2.02
N PRO A 116 -3.42 -14.12 1.03
CA PRO A 116 -4.78 -13.61 1.05
C PRO A 116 -5.78 -14.76 1.20
N ARG A 117 -6.80 -14.54 2.04
CA ARG A 117 -7.85 -15.53 2.35
C ARG A 117 -9.04 -15.39 1.44
N PHE A 118 -9.27 -14.17 0.96
CA PHE A 118 -10.37 -13.83 0.11
C PHE A 118 -10.02 -14.12 -1.35
N PRO A 119 -10.95 -14.67 -2.14
CA PRO A 119 -10.67 -14.99 -3.53
C PRO A 119 -10.47 -13.72 -4.36
N ILE A 120 -9.66 -13.84 -5.41
CA ILE A 120 -9.47 -12.82 -6.44
C ILE A 120 -10.83 -12.42 -7.00
N ILE A 121 -11.07 -11.11 -7.10
CA ILE A 121 -12.27 -10.57 -7.73
C ILE A 121 -12.20 -10.84 -9.24
N PRO A 122 -13.27 -11.43 -9.83
CA PRO A 122 -13.34 -11.65 -11.26
C PRO A 122 -13.13 -10.34 -12.03
N ARG A 123 -12.36 -10.41 -13.12
CA ARG A 123 -12.11 -9.24 -13.96
C ARG A 123 -13.42 -8.80 -14.62
N LYS A 124 -13.79 -7.53 -14.44
CA LYS A 124 -14.90 -6.92 -15.19
C LYS A 124 -14.55 -6.80 -16.67
N SER A 125 -15.57 -6.77 -17.53
CA SER A 125 -15.39 -6.57 -18.96
C SER A 125 -14.54 -5.32 -19.23
N PRO A 126 -13.55 -5.39 -20.14
CA PRO A 126 -12.73 -4.24 -20.48
C PRO A 126 -13.57 -3.04 -20.92
N LEU A 127 -13.13 -1.83 -20.58
CA LEU A 127 -13.69 -0.62 -21.16
C LEU A 127 -13.53 -0.65 -22.68
N SER A 128 -14.50 -0.09 -23.40
CA SER A 128 -14.36 0.06 -24.85
C SER A 128 -13.08 0.82 -25.21
N GLY A 129 -12.44 0.48 -26.33
CA GLY A 129 -11.20 1.15 -26.73
C GLY A 129 -11.36 2.66 -26.91
N ALA A 130 -12.56 3.15 -27.25
CA ALA A 130 -12.86 4.57 -27.31
C ALA A 130 -12.82 5.23 -25.92
N LYS A 131 -13.47 4.61 -24.92
CA LYS A 131 -13.44 5.09 -23.52
C LYS A 131 -12.04 5.06 -22.93
N TYR A 132 -11.31 3.96 -23.15
CA TYR A 132 -9.93 3.85 -22.69
C TYR A 132 -9.06 4.99 -23.25
N ARG A 133 -9.13 5.27 -24.56
CA ARG A 133 -8.40 6.40 -25.17
C ARG A 133 -8.82 7.76 -24.64
N ALA A 134 -10.11 7.98 -24.37
CA ALA A 134 -10.60 9.24 -23.80
C ALA A 134 -10.00 9.48 -22.40
N ILE A 135 -9.96 8.43 -21.57
CA ILE A 135 -9.33 8.45 -20.25
C ILE A 135 -7.82 8.69 -20.37
N SER A 136 -7.12 7.97 -21.26
CA SER A 136 -5.67 8.15 -21.45
C SER A 136 -5.30 9.58 -21.84
N LYS A 137 -6.16 10.31 -22.55
CA LYS A 137 -5.93 11.72 -22.89
C LYS A 137 -6.03 12.68 -21.70
N ARG A 138 -6.70 12.27 -20.62
CA ARG A 138 -6.82 13.05 -19.37
C ARG A 138 -5.58 12.88 -18.48
N VAL A 139 -4.81 11.82 -18.67
CA VAL A 139 -3.59 11.54 -17.92
C VAL A 139 -2.54 12.59 -18.27
N ASN A 140 -2.07 13.33 -17.26
CA ASN A 140 -0.99 14.30 -17.40
C ASN A 140 0.25 13.60 -18.02
N LEU A 141 0.90 14.26 -18.99
CA LEU A 141 2.12 13.73 -19.64
C LEU A 141 3.21 13.34 -18.64
N GLU A 142 3.31 14.02 -17.50
CA GLU A 142 4.26 13.67 -16.43
C GLU A 142 3.89 12.37 -15.68
N LEU A 143 2.62 11.98 -15.65
CA LEU A 143 2.21 10.66 -15.17
C LEU A 143 2.54 9.56 -16.19
N GLY A 144 2.85 9.93 -17.44
CA GLY A 144 3.32 9.00 -18.47
C GLY A 144 4.66 8.34 -18.14
N SER A 145 5.46 8.93 -17.23
CA SER A 145 6.67 8.30 -16.72
C SER A 145 6.44 7.38 -15.52
N LEU A 146 5.23 7.36 -14.93
CA LEU A 146 4.92 6.52 -13.77
C LEU A 146 5.31 5.06 -14.07
N SER A 147 6.14 4.48 -13.20
CA SER A 147 6.64 3.09 -13.29
C SER A 147 7.38 2.70 -14.58
N SER A 148 7.66 3.67 -15.46
CA SER A 148 8.32 3.40 -16.75
C SER A 148 9.70 2.75 -16.60
N GLU A 149 10.42 3.05 -15.53
CA GLU A 149 11.74 2.48 -15.26
C GLU A 149 11.60 1.04 -14.74
N ILE A 150 10.76 0.77 -13.72
CA ILE A 150 10.57 -0.59 -13.18
C ILE A 150 9.94 -1.55 -14.20
N LEU A 151 9.19 -1.03 -15.18
CA LEU A 151 8.63 -1.80 -16.30
C LEU A 151 9.50 -1.75 -17.58
N SER A 152 10.72 -1.21 -17.50
CA SER A 152 11.63 -1.17 -18.64
C SER A 152 12.27 -2.54 -18.94
N SER A 153 12.88 -2.65 -20.11
CA SER A 153 13.66 -3.83 -20.50
C SER A 153 14.84 -4.14 -19.57
N ARG A 154 15.26 -3.19 -18.74
CA ARG A 154 16.33 -3.38 -17.74
C ARG A 154 15.84 -4.20 -16.53
N TYR A 155 14.62 -3.94 -16.06
CA TYR A 155 14.10 -4.54 -14.82
C TYR A 155 13.14 -5.71 -15.07
N VAL A 156 12.34 -5.69 -16.14
CA VAL A 156 11.37 -6.76 -16.45
C VAL A 156 12.00 -8.17 -16.46
N PRO A 157 13.19 -8.41 -17.05
CA PRO A 157 13.82 -9.74 -17.02
C PRO A 157 14.23 -10.21 -15.61
N LEU A 158 14.30 -9.29 -14.64
CA LEU A 158 14.68 -9.57 -13.26
C LEU A 158 13.48 -9.81 -12.35
N LEU A 159 12.25 -9.64 -12.86
CA LEU A 159 11.00 -9.73 -12.11
C LEU A 159 10.20 -10.95 -12.56
N ASP A 160 9.41 -11.51 -11.65
CA ASP A 160 8.46 -12.56 -12.00
C ASP A 160 7.34 -11.99 -12.89
N PRO A 161 6.88 -12.74 -13.92
CA PRO A 161 5.80 -12.28 -14.79
C PRO A 161 4.53 -11.83 -14.02
N THR A 162 4.21 -12.49 -12.91
CA THR A 162 3.05 -12.13 -12.07
C THR A 162 3.22 -10.75 -11.43
N GLN A 163 4.45 -10.38 -11.06
CA GLN A 163 4.74 -9.05 -10.54
C GLN A 163 4.69 -8.00 -11.64
N VAL A 164 5.22 -8.30 -12.82
CA VAL A 164 5.17 -7.41 -13.99
C VAL A 164 3.71 -7.10 -14.36
N ASP A 165 2.85 -8.10 -14.37
CA ASP A 165 1.41 -7.94 -14.60
C ASP A 165 0.76 -7.05 -13.52
N ALA A 166 1.04 -7.34 -12.24
CA ALA A 166 0.51 -6.54 -11.13
C ALA A 166 1.00 -5.07 -11.17
N TYR A 167 2.28 -4.85 -11.51
CA TYR A 167 2.87 -3.52 -11.61
C TYR A 167 2.27 -2.75 -12.79
N THR A 168 2.04 -3.41 -13.92
CA THR A 168 1.36 -2.82 -15.08
C THR A 168 -0.07 -2.41 -14.72
N GLU A 169 -0.82 -3.30 -14.06
CA GLU A 169 -2.18 -3.01 -13.57
C GLU A 169 -2.21 -1.83 -12.60
N LEU A 170 -1.29 -1.78 -11.62
CA LEU A 170 -1.19 -0.65 -10.68
C LEU A 170 -0.91 0.67 -11.39
N SER A 171 0.01 0.67 -12.34
CA SER A 171 0.43 1.88 -13.07
C SER A 171 -0.74 2.51 -13.80
N ILE A 172 -1.54 1.67 -14.48
CA ILE A 172 -2.76 2.10 -15.18
C ILE A 172 -3.77 2.70 -14.19
N VAL A 173 -4.01 2.04 -13.06
CA VAL A 173 -4.98 2.50 -12.05
C VAL A 173 -4.53 3.80 -11.39
N ILE A 174 -3.27 3.94 -11.04
CA ILE A 174 -2.73 5.15 -10.40
C ILE A 174 -2.82 6.32 -11.38
N ALA A 175 -2.40 6.11 -12.64
CA ALA A 175 -2.52 7.13 -13.68
C ALA A 175 -3.97 7.58 -13.87
N PHE A 176 -4.92 6.62 -13.91
CA PHE A 176 -6.35 6.93 -13.94
C PHE A 176 -6.79 7.75 -12.73
N ARG A 177 -6.48 7.29 -11.50
CA ARG A 177 -6.90 7.96 -10.26
C ARG A 177 -6.35 9.38 -10.18
N GLU A 178 -5.08 9.59 -10.53
CA GLU A 178 -4.46 10.91 -10.52
C GLU A 178 -5.01 11.82 -11.63
N SER A 179 -5.38 11.27 -12.81
CA SER A 179 -6.03 12.05 -13.88
C SER A 179 -7.44 12.53 -13.54
N CYS A 180 -8.09 11.90 -12.57
CA CYS A 180 -9.46 12.21 -12.15
C CYS A 180 -9.53 13.20 -10.98
N ILE A 181 -8.39 13.69 -10.50
CA ILE A 181 -8.33 14.58 -9.34
C ILE A 181 -8.80 15.97 -9.76
N GLY A 182 -9.93 16.40 -9.20
CA GLY A 182 -10.54 17.71 -9.47
C GLY A 182 -11.73 17.67 -10.44
N ASP A 183 -11.95 16.56 -11.15
CA ASP A 183 -13.03 16.39 -12.13
C ASP A 183 -13.83 15.09 -11.88
N GLN A 184 -14.25 14.89 -10.63
CA GLN A 184 -15.01 13.70 -10.23
C GLN A 184 -16.47 13.72 -10.69
N SER A 185 -16.97 14.87 -11.17
CA SER A 185 -18.36 15.04 -11.63
C SER A 185 -18.67 14.28 -12.92
N GLU A 186 -17.66 13.91 -13.70
CA GLU A 186 -17.83 13.25 -15.00
C GLU A 186 -17.55 11.73 -15.00
N LEU A 187 -17.12 11.15 -13.88
CA LEU A 187 -16.78 9.72 -13.87
C LEU A 187 -18.03 8.85 -13.83
N GLU A 188 -18.20 8.03 -14.85
CA GLU A 188 -19.22 7.00 -14.84
C GLU A 188 -18.90 5.93 -13.77
N LEU A 189 -19.94 5.43 -13.10
CA LEU A 189 -19.82 4.36 -12.10
C LEU A 189 -19.10 3.12 -12.67
N VAL A 190 -19.36 2.81 -13.94
CA VAL A 190 -18.76 1.67 -14.66
C VAL A 190 -17.24 1.82 -14.78
N GLU A 191 -16.73 3.03 -15.00
CA GLU A 191 -15.29 3.29 -15.12
C GLU A 191 -14.61 3.15 -13.76
N THR A 192 -15.20 3.76 -12.72
CA THR A 192 -14.69 3.66 -11.34
C THR A 192 -14.60 2.19 -10.90
N ASP A 193 -15.68 1.44 -11.11
CA ASP A 193 -15.76 0.02 -10.76
C ASP A 193 -14.73 -0.85 -11.50
N TYR A 194 -14.45 -0.54 -12.76
CA TYR A 194 -13.46 -1.25 -13.57
C TYR A 194 -12.05 -1.07 -13.01
N PHE A 195 -11.63 0.18 -12.77
CA PHE A 195 -10.29 0.45 -12.22
C PHE A 195 -10.16 0.00 -10.77
N ASP A 196 -11.23 0.06 -9.98
CA ASP A 196 -11.24 -0.51 -8.63
C ASP A 196 -11.09 -2.03 -8.64
N THR A 197 -11.67 -2.72 -9.62
CA THR A 197 -11.45 -4.16 -9.79
C THR A 197 -9.99 -4.46 -10.13
N ILE A 198 -9.37 -3.67 -11.02
CA ILE A 198 -7.94 -3.83 -11.37
C ILE A 198 -7.07 -3.57 -10.13
N TRP A 199 -7.35 -2.52 -9.37
CA TRP A 199 -6.64 -2.19 -8.14
C TRP A 199 -6.61 -3.39 -7.18
N LEU A 200 -7.78 -3.98 -6.91
CA LEU A 200 -7.91 -5.08 -5.96
C LEU A 200 -7.25 -6.37 -6.45
N ARG A 201 -7.27 -6.62 -7.76
CA ARG A 201 -6.55 -7.74 -8.37
C ARG A 201 -5.05 -7.59 -8.23
N ALA A 202 -4.52 -6.41 -8.54
CA ALA A 202 -3.09 -6.17 -8.41
C ALA A 202 -2.62 -6.32 -6.96
N GLN A 203 -3.38 -5.80 -6.00
CA GLN A 203 -3.12 -5.99 -4.56
C GLN A 203 -3.06 -7.46 -4.17
N HIS A 204 -4.03 -8.25 -4.60
CA HIS A 204 -4.07 -9.68 -4.33
C HIS A 204 -2.86 -10.39 -4.95
N SER A 205 -2.53 -10.09 -6.22
CA SER A 205 -1.36 -10.66 -6.91
C SER A 205 -0.05 -10.35 -6.20
N LEU A 206 0.14 -9.11 -5.74
CA LEU A 206 1.35 -8.70 -5.01
C LEU A 206 1.62 -9.58 -3.79
N ILE A 207 0.61 -9.85 -2.96
CA ILE A 207 0.82 -10.63 -1.74
C ILE A 207 0.85 -12.14 -2.01
N SER A 208 0.00 -12.62 -2.92
CA SER A 208 0.00 -14.05 -3.28
C SER A 208 1.38 -14.48 -3.78
N PHE A 209 2.05 -13.59 -4.49
CA PHE A 209 3.41 -13.79 -4.94
C PHE A 209 4.42 -13.84 -3.78
N SER A 210 4.40 -12.83 -2.90
CA SER A 210 5.33 -12.74 -1.77
C SER A 210 5.28 -13.95 -0.84
N SER A 211 4.12 -14.60 -0.71
CA SER A 211 3.96 -15.80 0.13
C SER A 211 4.29 -17.13 -0.56
N SER A 212 4.23 -17.23 -1.88
CA SER A 212 4.43 -18.50 -2.63
C SER A 212 5.88 -18.79 -2.98
N ASN A 213 6.69 -17.77 -3.21
CA ASN A 213 8.05 -17.93 -3.74
C ASN A 213 9.16 -17.74 -2.72
N MET A 214 8.87 -17.95 -1.43
CA MET A 214 9.89 -17.87 -0.35
C MET A 214 11.08 -18.83 -0.54
N PHE A 215 10.98 -19.80 -1.46
CA PHE A 215 11.99 -20.83 -1.75
C PHE A 215 12.62 -20.75 -3.15
N ARG A 216 12.27 -19.77 -3.99
CA ARG A 216 12.92 -19.59 -5.30
C ARG A 216 14.19 -18.75 -5.17
N GLN A 217 15.19 -19.04 -6.01
CA GLN A 217 16.36 -18.18 -6.22
C GLN A 217 15.92 -16.92 -6.97
N ASP A 218 15.24 -16.03 -6.25
CA ASP A 218 14.76 -14.76 -6.76
C ASP A 218 15.93 -13.79 -6.96
N SER A 219 15.82 -12.90 -7.96
CA SER A 219 16.81 -11.84 -8.12
C SER A 219 16.75 -10.86 -6.94
N ASP A 220 17.89 -10.24 -6.60
CA ASP A 220 17.96 -9.23 -5.54
C ASP A 220 16.99 -8.06 -5.79
N VAL A 221 16.83 -7.67 -7.06
CA VAL A 221 15.87 -6.65 -7.52
C VAL A 221 14.43 -7.06 -7.22
N GLN A 222 14.05 -8.29 -7.55
CA GLN A 222 12.73 -8.83 -7.27
C GLN A 222 12.44 -8.88 -5.76
N ASN A 223 13.43 -9.29 -4.96
CA ASN A 223 13.33 -9.34 -3.50
C ASN A 223 13.10 -7.96 -2.87
N ILE A 224 13.64 -6.90 -3.46
CA ILE A 224 13.38 -5.52 -3.06
C ILE A 224 11.97 -5.09 -3.50
N CYS A 225 11.64 -5.30 -4.79
CA CYS A 225 10.39 -4.82 -5.37
C CYS A 225 9.16 -5.50 -4.74
N ARG A 226 9.25 -6.77 -4.34
CA ARG A 226 8.16 -7.50 -3.66
C ARG A 226 7.79 -6.90 -2.30
N ILE A 227 8.63 -6.04 -1.72
CA ILE A 227 8.39 -5.38 -0.44
C ILE A 227 8.01 -3.91 -0.66
N VAL A 228 8.77 -3.19 -1.48
CA VAL A 228 8.59 -1.75 -1.66
C VAL A 228 7.29 -1.43 -2.41
N VAL A 229 6.86 -2.25 -3.37
CA VAL A 229 5.58 -2.01 -4.07
C VAL A 229 4.37 -2.20 -3.14
N PRO A 230 4.25 -3.28 -2.35
CA PRO A 230 3.25 -3.35 -1.28
C PRO A 230 3.32 -2.18 -0.30
N MET A 231 4.52 -1.70 0.04
CA MET A 231 4.68 -0.55 0.93
C MET A 231 4.10 0.73 0.31
N PHE A 232 4.36 0.98 -0.98
CA PHE A 232 3.70 2.03 -1.74
C PHE A 232 2.17 1.88 -1.70
N VAL A 233 1.63 0.68 -1.93
CA VAL A 233 0.19 0.42 -1.85
C VAL A 233 -0.38 0.78 -0.48
N VAL A 234 0.24 0.32 0.60
CA VAL A 234 -0.17 0.64 1.98
C VAL A 234 -0.18 2.16 2.20
N GLN A 235 0.87 2.86 1.79
CA GLN A 235 0.97 4.32 1.96
C GLN A 235 -0.09 5.07 1.16
N THR A 236 -0.42 4.63 -0.06
CA THR A 236 -1.46 5.25 -0.89
C THR A 236 -2.86 5.10 -0.31
N GLN A 237 -3.12 4.05 0.49
CA GLN A 237 -4.42 3.80 1.11
C GLN A 237 -4.53 4.38 2.53
N LEU A 238 -3.42 4.47 3.26
CA LEU A 238 -3.37 4.93 4.64
C LEU A 238 -2.73 6.31 4.80
N ILE A 239 -2.93 7.21 3.83
CA ILE A 239 -2.32 8.56 3.79
C ILE A 239 -2.47 9.33 5.12
N THR A 240 -3.54 9.07 5.87
CA THR A 240 -3.84 9.73 7.15
C THR A 240 -3.23 9.08 8.40
N TYR A 241 -2.72 7.85 8.32
CA TYR A 241 -2.20 7.13 9.49
C TYR A 241 -0.69 7.25 9.58
N ARG A 242 -0.20 7.90 10.64
CA ARG A 242 1.25 8.06 10.91
C ARG A 242 1.95 6.75 11.23
N HIS A 243 1.21 5.78 11.76
CA HIS A 243 1.70 4.44 12.08
C HIS A 243 0.78 3.40 11.43
N SER A 244 1.39 2.50 10.65
CA SER A 244 0.71 1.37 10.02
C SER A 244 1.48 0.09 10.38
N PRO A 245 0.84 -0.88 11.05
CA PRO A 245 1.45 -2.18 11.34
C PRO A 245 1.89 -2.93 10.08
N ALA A 246 1.16 -2.75 8.97
CA ALA A 246 1.57 -3.32 7.68
C ALA A 246 2.85 -2.66 7.16
N ALA A 247 2.98 -1.33 7.27
CA ALA A 247 4.21 -0.63 6.88
C ALA A 247 5.40 -1.02 7.78
N GLU A 248 5.16 -1.23 9.08
CA GLU A 248 6.17 -1.70 10.04
C GLU A 248 6.66 -3.12 9.68
N SER A 249 5.73 -4.05 9.44
CA SER A 249 6.08 -5.42 9.01
C SER A 249 6.83 -5.43 7.68
N LEU A 250 6.45 -4.58 6.71
CA LEU A 250 7.18 -4.46 5.44
C LEU A 250 8.59 -3.88 5.65
N LYS A 251 8.76 -2.95 6.58
CA LYS A 251 10.10 -2.46 6.96
C LYS A 251 10.94 -3.57 7.59
N ASP A 252 10.38 -4.39 8.49
CA ASP A 252 11.13 -5.52 9.09
C ASP A 252 11.51 -6.55 8.01
N GLN A 253 10.59 -6.87 7.10
CA GLN A 253 10.87 -7.71 5.93
C GLN A 253 11.95 -7.10 5.04
N PHE A 254 11.94 -5.79 4.84
CA PHE A 254 12.97 -5.09 4.05
C PHE A 254 14.34 -5.24 4.70
N LEU A 255 14.43 -5.04 6.02
CA LEU A 255 15.66 -5.20 6.80
C LEU A 255 16.21 -6.63 6.70
N GLU A 256 15.36 -7.64 6.80
CA GLU A 256 15.73 -9.04 6.64
C GLU A 256 16.27 -9.34 5.23
N VAL A 257 15.59 -8.81 4.20
CA VAL A 257 16.04 -8.96 2.82
C VAL A 257 17.40 -8.31 2.63
N ILE A 258 17.56 -7.03 2.94
CA ILE A 258 18.84 -6.32 2.69
C ILE A 258 20.01 -6.90 3.48
N ALA A 259 19.77 -7.52 4.65
CA ALA A 259 20.81 -8.18 5.43
C ALA A 259 21.41 -9.40 4.71
N SER A 260 20.69 -9.97 3.75
CA SER A 260 21.12 -11.13 2.95
C SER A 260 21.70 -10.75 1.58
N LEU A 261 21.64 -9.47 1.18
CA LEU A 261 22.03 -9.02 -0.16
C LEU A 261 23.41 -8.35 -0.18
N ASP A 262 24.07 -8.40 -1.34
CA ASP A 262 25.24 -7.57 -1.62
C ASP A 262 24.80 -6.14 -1.97
N LEU A 263 24.70 -5.31 -0.93
CA LEU A 263 24.29 -3.91 -1.08
C LEU A 263 25.25 -3.11 -1.96
N GLN A 264 26.55 -3.39 -1.93
CA GLN A 264 27.51 -2.65 -2.75
C GLN A 264 27.22 -2.89 -4.23
N LYS A 265 27.06 -4.15 -4.63
CA LYS A 265 26.71 -4.50 -6.01
C LYS A 265 25.39 -3.87 -6.44
N LEU A 266 24.39 -3.84 -5.57
CA LEU A 266 23.09 -3.20 -5.84
C LEU A 266 23.21 -1.68 -6.02
N TRP A 267 23.96 -0.99 -5.16
CA TRP A 267 24.24 0.44 -5.32
C TRP A 267 25.06 0.75 -6.57
N GLU A 268 25.92 -0.16 -7.03
CA GLU A 268 26.67 0.03 -8.28
C GLU A 268 25.79 -0.16 -9.52
N HIS A 269 24.96 -1.20 -9.55
CA HIS A 269 24.23 -1.61 -10.77
C HIS A 269 22.78 -1.12 -10.82
N PHE A 270 22.19 -0.75 -9.69
CA PHE A 270 20.77 -0.43 -9.55
C PHE A 270 20.54 0.75 -8.58
N HIS A 271 21.44 1.73 -8.53
CA HIS A 271 21.33 2.87 -7.62
C HIS A 271 19.96 3.57 -7.67
N GLU A 272 19.34 3.68 -8.85
CA GLU A 272 18.04 4.35 -9.01
C GLU A 272 16.94 3.62 -8.24
N LEU A 273 16.90 2.29 -8.37
CA LEU A 273 16.00 1.42 -7.63
C LEU A 273 16.26 1.53 -6.12
N MET A 274 17.53 1.55 -5.72
CA MET A 274 17.93 1.60 -4.31
C MET A 274 17.55 2.93 -3.67
N VAL A 275 17.72 4.06 -4.36
CA VAL A 275 17.25 5.37 -3.90
C VAL A 275 15.74 5.35 -3.70
N TRP A 276 14.98 4.88 -4.70
CA TRP A 276 13.53 4.75 -4.58
C TRP A 276 13.13 3.86 -3.38
N ALA A 277 13.70 2.67 -3.29
CA ALA A 277 13.41 1.70 -2.23
C ALA A 277 13.67 2.27 -0.83
N PHE A 278 14.88 2.78 -0.58
CA PHE A 278 15.26 3.30 0.72
C PHE A 278 14.49 4.57 1.09
N MET A 279 14.20 5.46 0.14
CA MET A 279 13.35 6.64 0.42
C MET A 279 11.93 6.24 0.83
N PHE A 280 11.35 5.21 0.21
CA PHE A 280 10.04 4.69 0.60
C PHE A 280 10.03 4.03 1.97
N VAL A 281 11.07 3.26 2.29
CA VAL A 281 11.22 2.63 3.62
C VAL A 281 11.44 3.70 4.69
N CYS A 282 12.29 4.69 4.42
CA CYS A 282 12.47 5.85 5.28
C CYS A 282 11.14 6.59 5.53
N HIS A 283 10.33 6.75 4.49
CA HIS A 283 9.00 7.35 4.60
C HIS A 283 8.02 6.52 5.43
N SER A 284 8.16 5.20 5.48
CA SER A 284 7.37 4.33 6.38
C SER A 284 7.83 4.41 7.84
N CYS A 285 9.08 4.75 8.09
CA CYS A 285 9.70 4.83 9.43
C CYS A 285 9.55 6.20 10.11
N ARG A 286 8.51 6.99 9.79
CA ARG A 286 8.32 8.32 10.41
C ARG A 286 8.41 8.23 11.93
N GLU A 287 9.21 9.12 12.51
CA GLU A 287 9.39 9.25 13.97
C GLU A 287 10.08 8.04 14.64
N GLN A 288 10.60 7.07 13.87
CA GLN A 288 11.39 5.94 14.37
C GLN A 288 12.89 6.19 14.23
N ALA A 289 13.69 5.65 15.16
CA ALA A 289 15.15 5.73 15.14
C ALA A 289 15.78 5.20 13.83
N TRP A 290 15.11 4.28 13.14
CA TRP A 290 15.58 3.70 11.88
C TRP A 290 15.60 4.69 10.71
N ARG A 291 14.80 5.75 10.75
CA ARG A 291 14.68 6.72 9.65
C ARG A 291 16.02 7.35 9.30
N GLU A 292 16.76 7.80 10.31
CA GLU A 292 18.07 8.45 10.12
C GLU A 292 19.08 7.50 9.50
N ARG A 293 19.08 6.23 9.93
CA ARG A 293 19.93 5.20 9.36
C ARG A 293 19.64 4.99 7.87
N PHE A 294 18.37 4.89 7.48
CA PHE A 294 18.02 4.73 6.06
C PHE A 294 18.42 5.95 5.21
N LEU A 295 18.26 7.17 5.73
CA LEU A 295 18.71 8.39 5.02
C LEU A 295 20.23 8.43 4.84
N LEU A 296 20.99 7.99 5.84
CA LEU A 296 22.45 7.88 5.72
C LEU A 296 22.86 6.87 4.64
N GLU A 297 22.16 5.74 4.55
CA GLU A 297 22.40 4.77 3.46
C GLU A 297 22.06 5.35 2.08
N VAL A 298 20.99 6.14 1.97
CA VAL A 298 20.65 6.86 0.72
C VAL A 298 21.75 7.85 0.34
N ALA A 299 22.23 8.65 1.30
CA ALA A 299 23.30 9.61 1.08
C ALA A 299 24.59 8.93 0.62
N LYS A 300 25.04 7.90 1.35
CA LYS A 300 26.26 7.14 1.00
C LYS A 300 26.14 6.42 -0.34
N GLY A 301 25.01 5.75 -0.58
CA GLY A 301 24.77 4.98 -1.80
C GLY A 301 24.70 5.87 -3.04
N GLY A 302 24.08 7.05 -2.92
CA GLY A 302 23.98 8.02 -4.02
C GLY A 302 25.17 8.97 -4.17
N GLN A 303 26.12 8.97 -3.23
CA GLN A 303 27.30 9.84 -3.28
C GLN A 303 28.06 9.65 -4.61
N GLY A 304 28.26 10.75 -5.34
CA GLY A 304 28.93 10.78 -6.64
C GLY A 304 28.13 10.16 -7.80
N ARG A 305 26.95 9.58 -7.54
CA ARG A 305 26.06 8.95 -8.54
C ARG A 305 24.82 9.79 -8.83
N MET A 306 24.38 10.59 -7.86
CA MET A 306 23.14 11.33 -7.93
C MET A 306 23.32 12.80 -7.58
N LYS A 307 22.62 13.67 -8.31
CA LYS A 307 22.44 15.07 -7.90
C LYS A 307 21.21 15.15 -7.01
N TRP A 308 21.39 15.56 -5.76
CA TRP A 308 20.29 15.71 -4.79
C TRP A 308 19.49 17.00 -5.00
N GLU A 309 19.09 17.25 -6.25
CA GLU A 309 18.17 18.30 -6.62
C GLU A 309 16.77 17.71 -6.75
N TRP A 310 15.76 18.37 -6.17
CA TRP A 310 14.40 17.81 -6.11
C TRP A 310 13.87 17.37 -7.48
N GLN A 311 14.16 18.08 -8.56
CA GLN A 311 13.66 17.71 -9.89
C GLN A 311 14.28 16.42 -10.43
N GLU A 312 15.58 16.21 -10.20
CA GLU A 312 16.27 14.98 -10.60
C GLU A 312 15.75 13.79 -9.78
N VAL A 313 15.61 13.98 -8.46
CA VAL A 313 15.08 12.95 -7.56
C VAL A 313 13.62 12.65 -7.91
N ARG A 314 12.80 13.67 -8.14
CA ARG A 314 11.40 13.50 -8.54
C ARG A 314 11.28 12.71 -9.84
N LYS A 315 12.09 13.03 -10.86
CA LYS A 315 12.09 12.32 -12.14
C LYS A 315 12.43 10.84 -11.97
N LEU A 316 13.45 10.54 -11.16
CA LEU A 316 13.79 9.17 -10.79
C LEU A 316 12.61 8.50 -10.09
N LEU A 317 12.06 9.12 -9.04
CA LEU A 317 10.95 8.55 -8.28
C LEU A 317 9.72 8.27 -9.16
N LEU A 318 9.39 9.16 -10.11
CA LEU A 318 8.32 8.97 -11.09
C LEU A 318 8.58 7.79 -12.01
N GLY A 319 9.84 7.51 -12.38
CA GLY A 319 10.20 6.28 -13.11
C GLY A 319 9.85 5.00 -12.34
N PHE A 320 9.69 5.11 -11.02
CA PHE A 320 9.19 4.07 -10.14
C PHE A 320 7.78 4.43 -9.62
N PHE A 321 7.26 3.68 -8.65
CA PHE A 321 5.96 4.01 -8.05
C PHE A 321 6.10 5.20 -7.09
N PHE A 322 5.64 6.37 -7.52
CA PHE A 322 5.62 7.61 -6.75
C PHE A 322 4.48 8.52 -7.21
N VAL A 323 3.89 9.29 -6.28
CA VAL A 323 2.77 10.20 -6.56
C VAL A 323 3.03 11.52 -5.82
N ASP A 324 3.24 12.62 -6.55
CA ASP A 324 3.59 13.92 -5.97
C ASP A 324 2.60 14.40 -4.91
N ARG A 325 1.30 14.27 -5.18
CA ARG A 325 0.25 14.70 -4.27
C ARG A 325 0.32 14.01 -2.91
N LEU A 326 0.73 12.74 -2.89
CA LEU A 326 0.80 11.92 -1.69
C LEU A 326 2.15 12.02 -0.99
N HIS A 327 3.23 11.99 -1.77
CA HIS A 327 4.57 11.78 -1.27
C HIS A 327 5.47 13.02 -1.42
N GLY A 328 5.14 13.93 -2.35
CA GLY A 328 6.06 14.98 -2.82
C GLY A 328 6.55 15.93 -1.74
N LYS A 329 5.69 16.33 -0.80
CA LYS A 329 6.10 17.19 0.32
C LYS A 329 7.17 16.52 1.19
N ASP A 330 6.92 15.28 1.59
CA ASP A 330 7.79 14.55 2.51
C ASP A 330 9.08 14.08 1.82
N PHE A 331 8.97 13.62 0.57
CA PHE A 331 10.14 13.19 -0.21
C PHE A 331 11.03 14.37 -0.60
N ARG A 332 10.47 15.57 -0.84
CA ARG A 332 11.28 16.78 -1.02
C ARG A 332 12.08 17.10 0.23
N LYS A 333 11.45 17.03 1.40
CA LYS A 333 12.15 17.22 2.69
C LYS A 333 13.28 16.18 2.86
N MET A 334 13.01 14.91 2.58
CA MET A 334 14.04 13.86 2.63
C MET A 334 15.19 14.14 1.64
N CYS A 335 14.88 14.60 0.42
CA CYS A 335 15.89 14.99 -0.57
C CYS A 335 16.79 16.12 -0.04
N GLU A 336 16.21 17.14 0.61
CA GLU A 336 16.96 18.23 1.22
C GLU A 336 17.87 17.73 2.35
N GLU A 337 17.37 16.83 3.20
CA GLU A 337 18.16 16.20 4.27
C GLU A 337 19.33 15.38 3.71
N VAL A 338 19.09 14.55 2.69
CA VAL A 338 20.15 13.77 2.04
C VAL A 338 21.20 14.68 1.41
N ARG A 339 20.79 15.78 0.76
CA ARG A 339 21.72 16.77 0.20
C ARG A 339 22.65 17.37 1.26
N LEU A 340 22.13 17.62 2.46
CA LEU A 340 22.94 18.12 3.58
C LEU A 340 23.92 17.06 4.09
N LEU A 341 23.55 15.79 4.07
CA LEU A 341 24.40 14.67 4.47
C LEU A 341 25.47 14.31 3.43
N ASP A 342 25.17 14.49 2.14
CA ASP A 342 26.09 14.26 1.01
C ASP A 342 27.07 15.42 0.79
N SER A 343 26.76 16.59 1.35
CA SER A 343 27.68 17.73 1.31
C SER A 343 28.96 17.34 2.06
N PRO A 344 30.15 17.47 1.45
CA PRO A 344 31.38 17.23 2.16
C PRO A 344 31.39 18.18 3.35
N VAL A 345 31.37 17.63 4.57
CA VAL A 345 31.75 18.40 5.75
C VAL A 345 33.10 19.00 5.38
N LYS A 346 33.13 20.32 5.18
CA LYS A 346 34.40 21.03 5.12
C LYS A 346 35.08 20.67 6.42
N ALA A 347 36.06 19.78 6.34
CA ALA A 347 37.04 19.60 7.38
C ALA A 347 37.80 20.92 7.43
N GLU A 348 37.26 21.88 8.18
CA GLU A 348 38.05 22.99 8.69
C GLU A 348 39.06 22.34 9.65
N MET A 349 40.26 22.11 9.09
CA MET A 349 41.50 21.98 9.83
C MET A 349 41.85 23.31 10.49
#